data_AF-A0A533WWW6-F1
#
_entry.id   AF-A0A533WWW6-F1
#
_cell.length_a   1.000
_cell.length_b   1.000
_cell.length_c   1.000
_cell.angle_alpha   90.00
_cell.angle_beta   90.00
_cell.angle_gamma   90.00
#
_symmetry.space_group_name_H-M   'P 1'
#
loop_
_entity.id
_entity.type
_entity.pdbx_description
1 polymer ?
#
loop_
_entity_poly.entity_id
_entity_poly.type
_entity_poly.pdbx_seq_one_letter_code
_entity_poly.pdbx_strand_id
1 'polypeptide(L)'
;MLSLLVQSTKKRSYFVIIIVTSVAFAGAAAASITLPFAKVTSEKSEHLYVIYYGHLVDENGKVTDQATRILAAKPELVIVQHSFPDGELNLTPSVQQQFKDAGIKVLTYAWTNYGARDLNVVKADIGSQMASGVDGIFVDEVTNIKSDVEYRYYEAIDKRVKSYGQDKLVVMNPGHYKVSERIMLISDVVSLEEEWVYYGQITWMHKYPSSRFMGVSSNEYCTGCINESNAAGETAKAWDAGIGYHFATDMYIDLPTWFDSYTSQVEQKKTKQ
;
A
#
# COMPACT_ATOMS: atom_id res chain seq x y z
N MET A 1 -61.37 -2.17 37.48
CA MET A 1 -61.63 -3.48 36.84
C MET A 1 -60.63 -3.62 35.70
N LEU A 2 -59.75 -4.61 35.55
CA LEU A 2 -59.63 -5.95 36.11
C LEU A 2 -58.16 -6.43 35.88
N SER A 3 -57.64 -7.19 36.84
CA SER A 3 -56.58 -8.24 36.84
C SER A 3 -55.34 -8.17 35.91
N LEU A 4 -54.07 -8.15 36.34
CA LEU A 4 -53.21 -9.09 37.13
C LEU A 4 -52.76 -10.41 36.45
N LEU A 5 -51.42 -10.63 36.55
CA LEU A 5 -50.58 -11.86 36.50
C LEU A 5 -49.74 -12.12 35.21
N VAL A 6 -48.40 -11.92 35.17
CA VAL A 6 -47.24 -12.66 35.80
C VAL A 6 -46.87 -13.92 34.97
N GLN A 7 -45.65 -14.10 34.40
CA GLN A 7 -44.37 -14.52 35.03
C GLN A 7 -43.24 -14.42 33.96
N SER A 8 -42.13 -13.69 34.18
CA SER A 8 -40.80 -14.15 34.65
C SER A 8 -39.96 -15.01 33.69
N THR A 9 -38.80 -14.49 33.27
CA THR A 9 -37.49 -15.10 33.57
C THR A 9 -36.37 -14.05 33.53
N LYS A 10 -35.58 -14.00 34.61
CA LYS A 10 -34.46 -13.09 34.84
C LYS A 10 -33.16 -13.68 34.29
N LYS A 11 -32.24 -12.84 33.81
CA LYS A 11 -30.86 -12.81 34.35
C LYS A 11 -30.18 -11.45 34.13
N ARG A 12 -29.51 -11.02 35.20
CA ARG A 12 -28.81 -9.75 35.44
C ARG A 12 -27.33 -9.86 35.03
N SER A 13 -26.74 -8.74 34.62
CA SER A 13 -25.65 -8.03 35.34
C SER A 13 -25.23 -6.81 34.51
N TYR A 14 -25.45 -5.56 34.95
CA TYR A 14 -24.61 -4.76 35.88
C TYR A 14 -23.25 -4.40 35.24
N PHE A 15 -22.73 -3.17 35.18
CA PHE A 15 -22.95 -1.84 35.77
C PHE A 15 -22.06 -0.90 34.89
N VAL A 16 -22.27 0.41 34.66
CA VAL A 16 -21.79 1.57 35.45
C VAL A 16 -22.14 2.82 34.60
N ILE A 17 -23.15 3.61 35.00
CA ILE A 17 -23.05 4.96 35.61
C ILE A 17 -22.33 6.01 34.73
N ILE A 18 -23.10 6.89 34.09
CA ILE A 18 -22.67 8.27 33.78
C ILE A 18 -23.54 9.19 34.65
N ILE A 19 -22.95 9.74 35.70
CA ILE A 19 -23.57 10.79 36.51
C ILE A 19 -23.54 12.08 35.69
N VAL A 20 -24.72 12.55 35.32
CA VAL A 20 -24.95 13.95 34.95
C VAL A 20 -25.06 14.72 36.26
N THR A 21 -24.08 15.57 36.56
CA THR A 21 -24.25 16.66 37.52
C THR A 21 -23.93 17.97 36.85
N SER A 22 -25.01 18.70 36.57
CA SER A 22 -25.01 20.09 36.16
C SER A 22 -24.53 20.96 37.31
N VAL A 23 -23.50 21.78 37.09
CA VAL A 23 -23.23 22.94 37.95
C VAL A 23 -23.02 24.18 37.08
N ALA A 24 -23.93 25.12 37.35
CA ALA A 24 -23.99 26.55 37.06
C ALA A 24 -22.88 27.21 36.21
N PHE A 25 -23.35 27.88 35.15
CA PHE A 25 -22.67 28.97 34.47
C PHE A 25 -22.39 30.13 35.47
N ALA A 26 -21.12 30.40 35.72
CA ALA A 26 -20.63 31.69 36.18
C ALA A 26 -19.32 31.98 35.44
N GLY A 27 -19.21 33.20 34.91
CA GLY A 27 -18.34 33.56 33.79
C GLY A 27 -16.86 33.17 33.94
N ALA A 28 -16.34 32.54 32.89
CA ALA A 28 -14.92 32.36 32.67
C ALA A 28 -14.58 32.98 31.32
N ALA A 29 -13.54 33.83 31.31
CA ALA A 29 -12.88 34.27 30.09
C ALA A 29 -12.58 33.05 29.20
N ALA A 30 -12.88 33.17 27.90
CA ALA A 30 -12.55 32.14 26.92
C ALA A 30 -11.02 31.99 26.84
N ALA A 31 -10.46 31.13 27.69
CA ALA A 31 -9.15 30.56 27.46
C ALA A 31 -9.31 29.61 26.28
N SER A 32 -8.97 30.08 25.08
CA SER A 32 -8.73 29.22 23.94
C SER A 32 -7.64 28.23 24.34
N ILE A 33 -8.04 27.01 24.70
CA ILE A 33 -7.13 25.89 24.82
C ILE A 33 -6.76 25.53 23.39
N THR A 34 -5.74 26.22 22.85
CA THR A 34 -4.93 25.68 21.77
C THR A 34 -4.28 24.42 22.31
N LEU A 35 -4.89 23.27 22.07
CA LEU A 35 -4.16 22.02 22.11
C LEU A 35 -2.99 22.19 21.14
N PRO A 36 -1.72 22.09 21.59
CA PRO A 36 -0.64 22.03 20.64
C PRO A 36 -0.92 20.81 19.78
N PHE A 37 -1.11 21.00 18.48
CA PHE A 37 -0.89 19.92 17.53
C PHE A 37 0.55 19.50 17.79
N ALA A 38 0.73 18.44 18.58
CA ALA A 38 2.01 17.79 18.71
C ALA A 38 2.43 17.51 17.27
N LYS A 39 3.54 18.13 16.87
CA LYS A 39 4.18 17.86 15.60
C LYS A 39 4.45 16.36 15.64
N VAL A 40 3.60 15.57 15.00
CA VAL A 40 3.88 14.15 14.79
C VAL A 40 5.15 14.18 13.97
N THR A 41 6.27 13.93 14.63
CA THR A 41 7.51 13.61 13.94
C THR A 41 7.16 12.34 13.20
N SER A 42 6.83 12.46 11.92
CA SER A 42 6.66 11.33 11.02
C SER A 42 7.93 10.50 11.17
N GLU A 43 7.82 9.34 11.83
CA GLU A 43 8.94 8.41 11.89
C GLU A 43 9.32 8.09 10.45
N LYS A 44 10.59 8.33 10.12
CA LYS A 44 11.14 8.03 8.81
C LYS A 44 10.94 6.54 8.57
N SER A 45 10.21 6.24 7.50
CA SER A 45 9.89 4.88 7.11
C SER A 45 10.89 4.45 6.04
N GLU A 46 11.57 3.33 6.24
CA GLU A 46 12.63 2.86 5.36
C GLU A 46 12.35 1.41 4.93
N HIS A 47 11.43 1.26 4.00
CA HIS A 47 10.94 -0.03 3.56
C HIS A 47 11.49 -0.34 2.17
N LEU A 48 12.00 -1.57 2.02
CA LEU A 48 12.35 -2.13 0.73
C LEU A 48 11.13 -2.92 0.24
N TYR A 49 10.78 -2.70 -1.01
CA TYR A 49 9.84 -3.54 -1.74
C TYR A 49 10.40 -3.98 -3.08
N VAL A 50 9.71 -4.90 -3.74
CA VAL A 50 10.06 -5.36 -5.09
C VAL A 50 8.81 -5.35 -5.97
N ILE A 51 8.92 -4.79 -7.18
CA ILE A 51 7.96 -5.02 -8.27
C ILE A 51 8.58 -6.04 -9.21
N TYR A 52 7.86 -7.13 -9.47
CA TYR A 52 8.30 -8.16 -10.40
C TYR A 52 7.12 -8.78 -11.15
N TYR A 53 7.03 -8.49 -12.44
CA TYR A 53 5.99 -8.97 -13.35
C TYR A 53 6.42 -10.16 -14.21
N GLY A 54 7.64 -10.67 -14.00
CA GLY A 54 8.13 -11.86 -14.68
C GLY A 54 7.58 -13.16 -14.08
N HIS A 55 8.03 -14.28 -14.65
CA HIS A 55 7.63 -15.61 -14.20
C HIS A 55 8.23 -15.96 -12.83
N LEU A 56 7.36 -16.26 -11.87
CA LEU A 56 7.72 -16.74 -10.54
C LEU A 56 8.00 -18.25 -10.54
N VAL A 57 7.44 -18.97 -11.50
CA VAL A 57 7.63 -20.40 -11.72
C VAL A 57 8.03 -20.69 -13.17
N ASP A 58 8.80 -21.75 -13.38
CA ASP A 58 9.09 -22.28 -14.70
C ASP A 58 7.93 -23.14 -15.24
N GLU A 59 8.09 -23.68 -16.46
CA GLU A 59 7.12 -24.55 -17.12
C GLU A 59 6.75 -25.82 -16.33
N ASN A 60 7.58 -26.21 -15.37
CA ASN A 60 7.36 -27.38 -14.50
C ASN A 60 6.76 -26.98 -13.14
N GLY A 61 6.43 -25.70 -12.94
CA GLY A 61 5.90 -25.16 -11.69
C GLY A 61 6.95 -24.98 -10.59
N LYS A 62 8.25 -25.07 -10.92
CA LYS A 62 9.34 -24.85 -9.97
C LYS A 62 9.65 -23.36 -9.89
N VAL A 63 9.93 -22.86 -8.69
CA VAL A 63 10.33 -21.46 -8.45
C VAL A 63 11.54 -21.10 -9.32
N THR A 64 11.46 -19.96 -10.01
CA THR A 64 12.54 -19.45 -10.86
C THR A 64 13.71 -18.91 -10.03
N ASP A 65 14.86 -18.72 -10.68
CA ASP A 65 16.02 -18.07 -10.05
C ASP A 65 15.67 -16.63 -9.62
N GLN A 66 14.87 -15.91 -10.41
CA GLN A 66 14.43 -14.55 -10.05
C GLN A 66 13.56 -14.55 -8.79
N ALA A 67 12.57 -15.44 -8.69
CA ALA A 67 11.76 -15.56 -7.48
C ALA A 67 12.59 -16.01 -6.26
N THR A 68 13.60 -16.87 -6.46
CA THR A 68 14.54 -17.28 -5.42
C THR A 68 15.35 -16.09 -4.89
N ARG A 69 15.78 -15.17 -5.76
CA ARG A 69 16.48 -13.94 -5.37
C ARG A 69 15.57 -13.01 -4.56
N ILE A 70 14.29 -12.88 -4.92
CA ILE A 70 13.31 -12.10 -4.13
C ILE A 70 13.16 -12.70 -2.72
N LEU A 71 13.00 -14.02 -2.63
CA LEU A 71 12.91 -14.74 -1.34
C LEU A 71 14.15 -14.54 -0.47
N ALA A 72 15.34 -14.54 -1.09
CA ALA A 72 16.60 -14.29 -0.38
C ALA A 72 16.72 -12.85 0.13
N ALA A 73 16.24 -11.87 -0.65
CA ALA A 73 16.27 -10.45 -0.29
C ALA A 73 15.28 -10.07 0.83
N LYS A 74 14.23 -10.87 1.05
CA LYS A 74 13.20 -10.65 2.09
C LYS A 74 12.67 -9.21 2.15
N PRO A 75 12.20 -8.64 1.02
CA PRO A 75 11.56 -7.32 1.06
C PRO A 75 10.31 -7.36 1.95
N GLU A 76 9.86 -6.22 2.44
CA GLU A 76 8.64 -6.17 3.27
C GLU A 76 7.39 -6.55 2.44
N LEU A 77 7.39 -6.14 1.17
CA LEU A 77 6.34 -6.47 0.23
C LEU A 77 6.91 -6.77 -1.16
N VAL A 78 6.18 -7.61 -1.89
CA VAL A 78 6.40 -7.87 -3.31
C VAL A 78 5.10 -7.60 -4.07
N ILE A 79 5.20 -6.93 -5.21
CA ILE A 79 4.10 -6.69 -6.15
C ILE A 79 4.35 -7.57 -7.37
N VAL A 80 3.39 -8.44 -7.69
CA VAL A 80 3.52 -9.44 -8.77
C VAL A 80 2.29 -9.49 -9.67
N GLN A 81 2.44 -10.05 -10.87
CA GLN A 81 1.28 -10.51 -11.62
C GLN A 81 0.67 -11.73 -10.94
N HIS A 82 -0.65 -11.72 -10.73
CA HIS A 82 -1.36 -12.92 -10.28
C HIS A 82 -1.37 -13.99 -11.39
N SER A 83 -1.77 -13.57 -12.60
CA SER A 83 -1.85 -14.38 -13.80
C SER A 83 -1.45 -13.54 -15.02
N PHE A 84 -0.95 -14.20 -16.06
CA PHE A 84 -0.62 -13.57 -17.34
C PHE A 84 -1.88 -13.35 -18.19
N PRO A 85 -1.81 -12.52 -19.26
CA PRO A 85 -2.97 -12.23 -20.12
C PRO A 85 -3.60 -13.44 -20.81
N ASP A 86 -2.85 -14.53 -20.99
CA ASP A 86 -3.33 -15.81 -21.53
C ASP A 86 -4.04 -16.69 -20.47
N GLY A 87 -4.09 -16.23 -19.21
CA GLY A 87 -4.70 -16.92 -18.09
C GLY A 87 -3.75 -17.85 -17.34
N GLU A 88 -2.48 -17.97 -17.73
CA GLU A 88 -1.49 -18.75 -16.99
C GLU A 88 -1.33 -18.17 -15.57
N LEU A 89 -1.44 -19.03 -14.56
CA LEU A 89 -1.27 -18.62 -13.16
C LEU A 89 0.21 -18.44 -12.85
N ASN A 90 0.61 -17.22 -12.55
CA ASN A 90 1.99 -16.89 -12.17
C ASN A 90 2.21 -17.08 -10.66
N LEU A 91 1.34 -16.48 -9.84
CA LEU A 91 1.37 -16.63 -8.38
C LEU A 91 0.67 -17.94 -7.97
N THR A 92 1.41 -19.05 -8.01
CA THR A 92 0.89 -20.34 -7.55
C THR A 92 0.75 -20.38 -6.02
N PRO A 93 -0.12 -21.24 -5.45
CA PRO A 93 -0.24 -21.39 -4.00
C PRO A 93 1.08 -21.76 -3.30
N SER A 94 1.95 -22.52 -3.98
CA SER A 94 3.27 -22.89 -3.46
C SER A 94 4.21 -21.69 -3.35
N VAL A 95 4.25 -20.83 -4.38
CA VAL A 95 5.05 -19.59 -4.35
C VAL A 95 4.52 -18.64 -3.28
N GLN A 96 3.20 -18.46 -3.23
CA GLN A 96 2.56 -17.60 -2.24
C GLN A 96 2.86 -18.07 -0.80
N GLN A 97 2.84 -19.37 -0.55
CA GLN A 97 3.21 -19.93 0.75
C GLN A 97 4.69 -19.65 1.09
N GLN A 98 5.61 -19.75 0.12
CA GLN A 98 7.02 -19.43 0.34
C GLN A 98 7.23 -17.95 0.68
N PHE A 99 6.55 -17.02 0.00
CA PHE A 99 6.60 -15.60 0.37
C PHE A 99 6.05 -15.37 1.78
N LYS A 100 4.93 -16.00 2.13
CA LYS A 100 4.35 -15.93 3.46
C LYS A 100 5.28 -16.47 4.54
N ASP A 101 5.91 -17.62 4.31
CA ASP A 101 6.86 -18.24 5.24
C ASP A 101 8.12 -17.38 5.42
N ALA A 102 8.50 -16.61 4.39
CA ALA A 102 9.55 -15.60 4.45
C ALA A 102 9.12 -14.28 5.13
N GLY A 103 7.84 -14.14 5.49
CA GLY A 103 7.27 -12.92 6.07
C GLY A 103 7.06 -11.78 5.08
N ILE A 104 7.07 -12.07 3.78
CA ILE A 104 6.90 -11.10 2.69
C ILE A 104 5.41 -10.95 2.40
N LYS A 105 4.90 -9.71 2.43
CA LYS A 105 3.52 -9.42 2.00
C LYS A 105 3.42 -9.47 0.48
N VAL A 106 2.38 -10.12 -0.05
CA VAL A 106 2.18 -10.25 -1.50
C VAL A 106 1.03 -9.36 -1.94
N LEU A 107 1.30 -8.42 -2.84
CA LEU A 107 0.30 -7.62 -3.53
C LEU A 107 0.24 -8.07 -4.99
N THR A 108 -0.97 -8.12 -5.55
CA THR A 108 -1.14 -8.44 -6.98
C THR A 108 -1.55 -7.22 -7.79
N TYR A 109 -1.08 -7.19 -9.04
CA TYR A 109 -1.35 -6.14 -10.01
C TYR A 109 -2.80 -6.18 -10.51
N ALA A 110 -3.44 -5.01 -10.55
CA ALA A 110 -4.70 -4.78 -11.24
C ALA A 110 -4.67 -3.43 -11.97
N TRP A 111 -4.92 -3.41 -13.28
CA TRP A 111 -4.93 -2.19 -14.08
C TRP A 111 -6.34 -1.66 -14.30
N THR A 112 -6.46 -0.34 -14.46
CA THR A 112 -7.74 0.35 -14.61
C THR A 112 -7.89 1.16 -15.89
N ASN A 113 -6.83 1.28 -16.70
CA ASN A 113 -6.80 2.11 -17.90
C ASN A 113 -7.27 3.54 -17.63
N TYR A 114 -6.74 4.18 -16.58
CA TYR A 114 -7.12 5.52 -16.20
C TYR A 114 -8.64 5.65 -15.97
N GLY A 115 -9.23 4.63 -15.33
CA GLY A 115 -10.65 4.55 -15.00
C GLY A 115 -11.56 4.20 -16.18
N ALA A 116 -11.02 3.95 -17.37
CA ALA A 116 -11.81 3.57 -18.55
C ALA A 116 -12.23 2.09 -18.55
N ARG A 117 -11.54 1.23 -17.77
CA ARG A 117 -11.88 -0.18 -17.66
C ARG A 117 -13.19 -0.35 -16.87
N ASP A 118 -14.07 -1.26 -17.30
CA ASP A 118 -15.35 -1.49 -16.62
C ASP A 118 -15.13 -1.87 -15.15
N LEU A 119 -15.81 -1.15 -14.24
CA LEU A 119 -15.62 -1.31 -12.81
C LEU A 119 -16.00 -2.72 -12.32
N ASN A 120 -17.01 -3.36 -12.91
CA ASN A 120 -17.40 -4.71 -12.50
C ASN A 120 -16.36 -5.73 -12.92
N VAL A 121 -15.75 -5.57 -14.10
CA VAL A 121 -14.61 -6.38 -14.55
C VAL A 121 -13.43 -6.22 -13.59
N VAL A 122 -13.03 -4.99 -13.26
CA VAL A 122 -11.92 -4.75 -12.31
C VAL A 122 -12.21 -5.38 -10.94
N LYS A 123 -13.43 -5.22 -10.43
CA LYS A 123 -13.83 -5.82 -9.14
C LYS A 123 -13.90 -7.35 -9.16
N ALA A 124 -14.19 -7.95 -10.31
CA ALA A 124 -14.19 -9.40 -10.49
C ALA A 124 -12.76 -9.94 -10.46
N ASP A 125 -11.83 -9.31 -11.19
CA ASP A 125 -10.40 -9.67 -11.16
C ASP A 125 -9.83 -9.56 -9.76
N ILE A 126 -10.01 -8.41 -9.09
CA ILE A 126 -9.62 -8.20 -7.70
C ILE A 126 -10.27 -9.25 -6.79
N GLY A 127 -11.52 -9.60 -7.05
CA GLY A 127 -12.21 -10.64 -6.30
C GLY A 127 -11.53 -12.01 -6.37
N SER A 128 -11.09 -12.39 -7.57
CA SER A 128 -10.34 -13.62 -7.80
C SER A 128 -8.97 -13.59 -7.11
N GLN A 129 -8.25 -12.49 -7.27
CA GLN A 129 -6.93 -12.28 -6.67
C GLN A 129 -7.00 -12.28 -5.13
N MET A 130 -7.94 -11.54 -4.53
CA MET A 130 -8.09 -11.52 -3.07
C MET A 130 -8.54 -12.87 -2.50
N ALA A 131 -9.32 -13.65 -3.25
CA ALA A 131 -9.74 -14.98 -2.85
C ALA A 131 -8.59 -15.99 -2.81
N SER A 132 -7.48 -15.77 -3.52
CA SER A 132 -6.27 -16.58 -3.38
C SER A 132 -5.48 -16.26 -2.11
N GLY A 133 -5.87 -15.23 -1.35
CA GLY A 133 -5.34 -14.95 -0.02
C GLY A 133 -4.16 -13.98 0.00
N VAL A 134 -3.97 -13.19 -1.07
CA VAL A 134 -2.95 -12.13 -1.12
C VAL A 134 -3.20 -11.06 -0.05
N ASP A 135 -2.18 -10.27 0.25
CA ASP A 135 -2.20 -9.25 1.31
C ASP A 135 -2.76 -7.92 0.82
N GLY A 136 -2.88 -7.73 -0.49
CA GLY A 136 -3.46 -6.52 -1.05
C GLY A 136 -3.40 -6.46 -2.56
N ILE A 137 -3.77 -5.29 -3.09
CA ILE A 137 -3.77 -5.00 -4.52
C ILE A 137 -2.92 -3.76 -4.80
N PHE A 138 -2.09 -3.86 -5.82
CA PHE A 138 -1.48 -2.72 -6.47
C PHE A 138 -2.34 -2.34 -7.68
N VAL A 139 -3.05 -1.22 -7.56
CA VAL A 139 -3.96 -0.69 -8.57
C VAL A 139 -3.20 0.27 -9.46
N ASP A 140 -3.05 -0.08 -10.73
CA ASP A 140 -2.25 0.66 -11.69
C ASP A 140 -3.10 1.51 -12.65
N GLU A 141 -2.42 2.48 -13.28
CA GLU A 141 -3.00 3.46 -14.20
C GLU A 141 -4.14 4.24 -13.53
N VAL A 142 -3.92 4.73 -12.31
CA VAL A 142 -4.91 5.50 -11.55
C VAL A 142 -5.00 6.92 -12.11
N THR A 143 -6.22 7.46 -12.26
CA THR A 143 -6.35 8.86 -12.71
C THR A 143 -5.85 9.87 -11.65
N ASN A 144 -5.81 11.14 -12.03
CA ASN A 144 -5.46 12.23 -11.12
C ASN A 144 -6.53 12.49 -10.03
N ILE A 145 -7.68 11.82 -10.10
CA ILE A 145 -8.83 11.94 -9.17
C ILE A 145 -9.30 13.40 -9.01
N LYS A 146 -9.66 14.02 -10.13
CA LYS A 146 -10.08 15.43 -10.19
C LYS A 146 -11.58 15.60 -10.04
N SER A 147 -12.36 14.54 -10.25
CA SER A 147 -13.82 14.55 -10.22
C SER A 147 -14.39 13.54 -9.20
N ASP A 148 -15.65 13.73 -8.83
CA ASP A 148 -16.37 12.77 -7.97
C ASP A 148 -16.63 11.43 -8.64
N VAL A 149 -16.72 11.41 -9.98
CA VAL A 149 -16.90 10.17 -10.75
C VAL A 149 -15.66 9.30 -10.64
N GLU A 150 -14.48 9.89 -10.88
CA GLU A 150 -13.20 9.19 -10.70
C GLU A 150 -13.02 8.72 -9.25
N TYR A 151 -13.28 9.59 -8.28
CA TYR A 151 -13.18 9.22 -6.87
C TYR A 151 -14.06 8.02 -6.52
N ARG A 152 -15.32 8.01 -6.93
CA ARG A 152 -16.25 6.90 -6.65
C ARG A 152 -15.84 5.60 -7.32
N TYR A 153 -15.21 5.67 -8.49
CA TYR A 153 -14.66 4.49 -9.17
C TYR A 153 -13.58 3.83 -8.32
N TYR A 154 -12.57 4.60 -7.89
CA TYR A 154 -11.47 4.07 -7.09
C TYR A 154 -11.86 3.77 -5.63
N GLU A 155 -12.82 4.50 -5.06
CA GLU A 155 -13.40 4.17 -3.75
C GLU A 155 -14.11 2.80 -3.78
N ALA A 156 -14.77 2.45 -4.89
CA ALA A 156 -15.39 1.14 -5.04
C ALA A 156 -14.36 0.00 -5.16
N ILE A 157 -13.16 0.30 -5.70
CA ILE A 157 -12.02 -0.62 -5.74
C ILE A 157 -11.45 -0.82 -4.33
N ASP A 158 -11.16 0.25 -3.60
CA ASP A 158 -10.71 0.18 -2.20
C ASP A 158 -11.70 -0.65 -1.35
N LYS A 159 -12.98 -0.29 -1.36
CA LYS A 159 -14.04 -1.04 -0.65
C LYS A 159 -14.09 -2.51 -1.05
N ARG A 160 -13.81 -2.84 -2.32
CA ARG A 160 -13.75 -4.23 -2.77
C ARG A 160 -12.59 -4.98 -2.11
N VAL A 161 -11.41 -4.40 -2.06
CA VAL A 161 -10.24 -5.00 -1.37
C VAL A 161 -10.52 -5.14 0.12
N LYS A 162 -10.97 -4.06 0.76
CA LYS A 162 -11.26 -4.00 2.20
C LYS A 162 -12.41 -4.93 2.63
N SER A 163 -13.24 -5.40 1.69
CA SER A 163 -14.25 -6.43 1.98
C SER A 163 -13.67 -7.80 2.35
N TYR A 164 -12.38 -8.05 2.05
CA TYR A 164 -11.64 -9.24 2.45
C TYR A 164 -10.88 -9.08 3.77
N GLY A 165 -10.87 -7.88 4.35
CA GLY A 165 -10.16 -7.54 5.58
C GLY A 165 -9.74 -6.08 5.60
N GLN A 166 -9.88 -5.41 6.75
CA GLN A 166 -9.48 -3.99 6.87
C GLN A 166 -7.97 -3.79 6.81
N ASP A 167 -7.22 -4.84 7.14
CA ASP A 167 -5.76 -4.95 7.07
C ASP A 167 -5.23 -5.19 5.65
N LYS A 168 -6.10 -5.49 4.66
CA LYS A 168 -5.70 -5.68 3.27
C LYS A 168 -5.22 -4.38 2.64
N LEU A 169 -4.05 -4.41 2.01
CA LEU A 169 -3.40 -3.22 1.47
C LEU A 169 -3.96 -2.82 0.11
N VAL A 170 -4.08 -1.51 -0.09
CA VAL A 170 -4.43 -0.89 -1.38
C VAL A 170 -3.35 0.13 -1.71
N VAL A 171 -2.55 -0.17 -2.72
CA VAL A 171 -1.60 0.78 -3.30
C VAL A 171 -2.22 1.33 -4.57
N MET A 172 -2.39 2.64 -4.65
CA MET A 172 -2.88 3.30 -5.87
C MET A 172 -1.69 3.93 -6.60
N ASN A 173 -1.45 3.51 -7.84
CA ASN A 173 -0.38 4.00 -8.69
C ASN A 173 -0.92 4.87 -9.83
N PRO A 174 -0.91 6.20 -9.67
CA PRO A 174 -1.04 7.12 -10.81
C PRO A 174 0.25 7.25 -11.63
N GLY A 175 1.38 6.72 -11.15
CA GLY A 175 2.70 6.84 -11.79
C GLY A 175 3.34 8.23 -11.69
N HIS A 176 2.55 9.29 -11.45
CA HIS A 176 3.00 10.68 -11.52
C HIS A 176 2.52 11.53 -10.32
N TYR A 177 3.18 12.66 -10.04
CA TYR A 177 2.86 13.47 -8.87
C TYR A 177 1.60 14.34 -8.99
N LYS A 178 1.07 14.53 -10.20
CA LYS A 178 -0.05 15.46 -10.50
C LYS A 178 -1.41 14.88 -10.09
N VAL A 179 -1.52 14.35 -8.88
CA VAL A 179 -2.71 13.70 -8.33
C VAL A 179 -3.30 14.52 -7.18
N SER A 180 -4.62 14.48 -7.05
CA SER A 180 -5.36 15.13 -5.97
C SER A 180 -5.13 14.42 -4.63
N GLU A 181 -5.07 15.17 -3.52
CA GLU A 181 -4.99 14.65 -2.14
C GLU A 181 -6.11 13.63 -1.82
N ARG A 182 -7.24 13.71 -2.54
CA ARG A 182 -8.36 12.76 -2.42
C ARG A 182 -7.95 11.30 -2.57
N ILE A 183 -6.89 11.00 -3.32
CA ILE A 183 -6.39 9.63 -3.49
C ILE A 183 -6.01 8.99 -2.14
N MET A 184 -5.53 9.78 -1.18
CA MET A 184 -5.08 9.30 0.13
C MET A 184 -6.24 8.84 1.03
N LEU A 185 -7.48 9.18 0.68
CA LEU A 185 -8.69 8.73 1.39
C LEU A 185 -9.16 7.34 0.93
N ILE A 186 -8.63 6.85 -0.20
CA ILE A 186 -9.05 5.61 -0.86
C ILE A 186 -7.85 4.72 -1.20
N SER A 187 -6.73 4.91 -0.51
CA SER A 187 -5.54 4.07 -0.59
C SER A 187 -4.82 4.02 0.75
N ASP A 188 -4.13 2.91 1.02
CA ASP A 188 -3.18 2.82 2.11
C ASP A 188 -1.83 3.42 1.71
N VAL A 189 -1.44 3.29 0.45
CA VAL A 189 -0.20 3.86 -0.09
C VAL A 189 -0.46 4.49 -1.46
N VAL A 190 0.20 5.61 -1.74
CA VAL A 190 0.23 6.23 -3.06
C VAL A 190 1.59 5.96 -3.69
N SER A 191 1.60 5.33 -4.87
CA SER A 191 2.81 5.06 -5.63
C SER A 191 3.09 6.18 -6.64
N LEU A 192 4.34 6.58 -6.73
CA LEU A 192 4.89 7.47 -7.75
C LEU A 192 6.00 6.69 -8.47
N GLU A 193 6.06 6.74 -9.78
CA GLU A 193 7.20 6.17 -10.52
C GLU A 193 8.37 7.16 -10.46
N GLU A 194 9.15 7.31 -11.54
CA GLU A 194 10.32 8.20 -11.60
C GLU A 194 10.06 9.64 -11.08
N GLU A 195 8.80 10.04 -11.02
CA GLU A 195 8.35 11.31 -10.48
C GLU A 195 8.31 11.42 -8.94
N TRP A 196 8.69 10.37 -8.19
CA TRP A 196 8.84 10.45 -6.73
C TRP A 196 9.81 11.55 -6.29
N VAL A 197 10.78 11.91 -7.14
CA VAL A 197 11.73 13.01 -6.92
C VAL A 197 11.06 14.37 -6.72
N TYR A 198 9.81 14.52 -7.19
CA TYR A 198 9.03 15.74 -7.03
C TYR A 198 8.24 15.79 -5.71
N TYR A 199 8.33 14.78 -4.85
CA TYR A 199 7.63 14.71 -3.56
C TYR A 199 7.72 16.00 -2.76
N GLY A 200 8.93 16.57 -2.65
CA GLY A 200 9.18 17.80 -1.89
C GLY A 200 8.37 19.02 -2.37
N GLN A 201 7.86 18.99 -3.60
CA GLN A 201 7.07 20.07 -4.21
C GLN A 201 5.56 19.95 -3.93
N ILE A 202 5.10 18.83 -3.36
CA ILE A 202 3.68 18.50 -3.24
C ILE A 202 3.21 18.75 -1.80
N THR A 203 2.69 19.95 -1.54
CA THR A 203 2.37 20.41 -0.17
C THR A 203 1.47 19.45 0.62
N TRP A 204 0.50 18.81 -0.03
CA TRP A 204 -0.44 17.93 0.68
C TRP A 204 0.18 16.62 1.15
N MET A 205 1.22 16.13 0.47
CA MET A 205 1.85 14.86 0.83
C MET A 205 2.56 14.93 2.19
N HIS A 206 3.09 16.10 2.54
CA HIS A 206 3.74 16.38 3.83
C HIS A 206 2.79 16.30 5.04
N LYS A 207 1.47 16.15 4.83
CA LYS A 207 0.49 15.95 5.91
C LYS A 207 0.44 14.49 6.39
N TYR A 208 1.01 13.56 5.62
CA TYR A 208 0.93 12.12 5.84
C TYR A 208 2.32 11.55 6.17
N PRO A 209 2.41 10.47 6.96
CA PRO A 209 3.69 9.85 7.25
C PRO A 209 4.30 9.23 5.99
N SER A 210 5.63 9.12 5.96
CA SER A 210 6.36 8.60 4.79
C SER A 210 5.91 7.21 4.35
N SER A 211 5.48 6.35 5.28
CA SER A 211 4.92 5.02 4.98
C SER A 211 3.67 5.03 4.10
N ARG A 212 3.03 6.19 3.85
CA ARG A 212 1.91 6.32 2.91
C ARG A 212 2.36 6.53 1.45
N PHE A 213 3.66 6.52 1.19
CA PHE A 213 4.21 6.80 -0.13
C PHE A 213 5.20 5.74 -0.59
N MET A 214 5.11 5.41 -1.88
CA MET A 214 5.96 4.46 -2.58
C MET A 214 6.58 5.12 -3.81
N GLY A 215 7.84 4.82 -4.08
CA GLY A 215 8.61 5.33 -5.22
C GLY A 215 9.29 4.19 -5.97
N VAL A 216 9.29 4.23 -7.30
CA VAL A 216 10.16 3.35 -8.09
C VAL A 216 11.09 4.17 -8.97
N SER A 217 12.34 3.71 -9.08
CA SER A 217 13.29 4.17 -10.09
C SER A 217 13.62 3.03 -11.05
N SER A 218 13.44 3.26 -12.35
CA SER A 218 13.58 2.26 -13.41
C SER A 218 14.34 2.80 -14.62
N ASN A 219 14.76 1.89 -15.50
CA ASN A 219 15.36 2.26 -16.78
C ASN A 219 14.38 2.21 -17.96
N GLU A 220 13.08 1.99 -17.72
CA GLU A 220 12.07 2.10 -18.77
C GLU A 220 11.98 3.53 -19.31
N TYR A 221 12.21 4.53 -18.44
CA TYR A 221 12.18 5.96 -18.80
C TYR A 221 13.33 6.75 -18.15
N CYS A 222 14.60 6.44 -18.47
CA CYS A 222 15.75 7.11 -17.83
C CYS A 222 16.41 8.24 -18.66
N THR A 223 16.64 9.38 -17.99
CA THR A 223 17.63 10.42 -18.40
C THR A 223 18.91 10.37 -17.57
N GLY A 224 18.93 9.56 -16.51
CA GLY A 224 20.09 9.22 -15.68
C GLY A 224 19.89 7.83 -15.11
N CYS A 225 20.28 6.82 -15.89
CA CYS A 225 19.86 5.43 -15.66
C CYS A 225 20.40 4.85 -14.35
N ILE A 226 19.56 4.04 -13.73
CA ILE A 226 19.87 3.25 -12.55
C ILE A 226 20.83 2.13 -12.93
N ASN A 227 21.79 1.85 -12.06
CA ASN A 227 22.72 0.74 -12.18
C ASN A 227 23.23 0.37 -10.78
N GLU A 228 24.07 -0.66 -10.70
CA GLU A 228 24.63 -1.14 -9.43
C GLU A 228 25.23 -0.04 -8.55
N SER A 229 25.90 0.95 -9.15
CA SER A 229 26.65 1.97 -8.40
C SER A 229 25.76 3.05 -7.77
N ASN A 230 24.53 3.26 -8.28
CA ASN A 230 23.65 4.33 -7.81
C ASN A 230 22.31 3.85 -7.22
N ALA A 231 21.85 2.62 -7.50
CA ALA A 231 20.52 2.12 -7.13
C ALA A 231 20.20 2.24 -5.63
N ALA A 232 21.13 1.82 -4.76
CA ALA A 232 20.96 1.95 -3.32
C ALA A 232 21.04 3.41 -2.84
N GLY A 233 21.73 4.27 -3.58
CA GLY A 233 21.78 5.71 -3.35
C GLY A 233 20.45 6.39 -3.65
N GLU A 234 19.81 6.04 -4.76
CA GLU A 234 18.47 6.55 -5.11
C GLU A 234 17.42 6.12 -4.08
N THR A 235 17.50 4.88 -3.60
CA THR A 235 16.62 4.39 -2.52
C THR A 235 16.77 5.22 -1.24
N ALA A 236 18.00 5.55 -0.84
CA ALA A 236 18.21 6.42 0.31
C ALA A 236 17.69 7.84 0.09
N LYS A 237 17.88 8.41 -1.12
CA LYS A 237 17.33 9.72 -1.47
C LYS A 237 15.81 9.75 -1.40
N ALA A 238 15.13 8.69 -1.87
CA ALA A 238 13.68 8.58 -1.76
C ALA A 238 13.23 8.59 -0.30
N TRP A 239 13.87 7.77 0.55
CA TRP A 239 13.59 7.77 1.99
C TRP A 239 13.83 9.12 2.66
N ASP A 240 14.94 9.80 2.34
CA ASP A 240 15.26 11.14 2.84
C ASP A 240 14.24 12.19 2.36
N ALA A 241 13.66 12.01 1.17
CA ALA A 241 12.65 12.89 0.63
C ALA A 241 11.28 12.72 1.31
N GLY A 242 11.01 11.60 1.98
CA GLY A 242 9.72 11.28 2.60
C GLY A 242 8.92 10.19 1.87
N ILE A 243 9.54 9.45 0.95
CA ILE A 243 8.97 8.26 0.32
C ILE A 243 9.32 7.05 1.19
N GLY A 244 8.34 6.37 1.79
CA GLY A 244 8.61 5.31 2.76
C GLY A 244 9.01 3.96 2.15
N TYR A 245 8.51 3.66 0.95
CA TYR A 245 8.83 2.45 0.20
C TYR A 245 9.58 2.82 -1.09
N HIS A 246 10.76 2.25 -1.33
CA HIS A 246 11.44 2.48 -2.60
C HIS A 246 12.03 1.19 -3.20
N PHE A 247 11.98 1.10 -4.54
CA PHE A 247 12.59 0.04 -5.33
C PHE A 247 13.32 0.62 -6.54
N ALA A 248 14.48 0.05 -6.86
CA ALA A 248 15.28 0.42 -8.00
C ALA A 248 15.48 -0.80 -8.90
N THR A 249 15.19 -0.68 -10.20
CA THR A 249 15.30 -1.79 -11.16
C THR A 249 15.74 -1.31 -12.55
N ASP A 250 16.09 -2.25 -13.44
CA ASP A 250 16.25 -1.95 -14.86
C ASP A 250 14.89 -1.99 -15.56
N MET A 251 14.13 -3.08 -15.35
CA MET A 251 12.81 -3.33 -15.90
C MET A 251 11.97 -4.15 -14.90
N TYR A 252 10.68 -4.35 -15.18
CA TYR A 252 9.79 -5.03 -14.23
C TYR A 252 9.69 -6.54 -14.41
N ILE A 253 10.08 -7.09 -15.57
CA ILE A 253 9.93 -8.52 -15.88
C ILE A 253 11.19 -9.35 -15.61
N ASP A 254 12.33 -8.70 -15.38
CA ASP A 254 13.60 -9.35 -15.10
C ASP A 254 14.35 -8.54 -14.06
N LEU A 255 14.76 -9.18 -12.95
CA LEU A 255 15.51 -8.45 -11.94
C LEU A 255 16.91 -8.17 -12.46
N PRO A 256 17.45 -6.97 -12.20
CA PRO A 256 18.77 -6.61 -12.67
C PRO A 256 19.83 -7.61 -12.19
N THR A 257 20.90 -7.76 -12.96
CA THR A 257 22.05 -8.59 -12.57
C THR A 257 22.65 -8.12 -11.24
N TRP A 258 22.50 -6.84 -10.94
CA TRP A 258 22.95 -6.19 -9.72
C TRP A 258 21.94 -6.22 -8.54
N PHE A 259 20.77 -6.86 -8.67
CA PHE A 259 19.72 -6.88 -7.64
C PHE A 259 20.22 -7.36 -6.25
N ASP A 260 21.02 -8.43 -6.19
CA ASP A 260 21.49 -8.99 -4.91
C ASP A 260 22.48 -8.03 -4.21
N SER A 261 23.34 -7.38 -5.00
CA SER A 261 24.24 -6.32 -4.53
C SER A 261 23.45 -5.11 -4.04
N TYR A 262 22.44 -4.68 -4.81
CA TYR A 262 21.56 -3.57 -4.46
C TYR A 262 20.83 -3.79 -3.14
N THR A 263 20.16 -4.93 -2.97
CA THR A 263 19.40 -5.23 -1.73
C THR A 263 20.31 -5.32 -0.51
N SER A 264 21.51 -5.89 -0.67
CA SER A 264 22.53 -5.91 0.39
C SER A 264 23.00 -4.49 0.78
N GLN A 265 23.20 -3.60 -0.20
CA GLN A 265 23.60 -2.22 0.05
C GLN A 265 22.48 -1.39 0.71
N VAL A 266 21.22 -1.64 0.34
CA VAL A 266 20.04 -1.01 0.95
C VAL A 266 19.95 -1.38 2.42
N GLU A 267 20.13 -2.65 2.78
CA GLU A 267 20.10 -3.10 4.18
C GLU A 267 21.24 -2.49 5.01
N GLN A 268 22.44 -2.37 4.42
CA GLN A 268 23.56 -1.68 5.06
C GLN A 268 23.29 -0.18 5.30
N LYS A 269 22.41 0.46 4.52
CA LYS A 269 22.04 1.86 4.70
C LYS A 269 21.00 2.06 5.80
N LYS A 270 20.08 1.10 5.98
CA LYS A 270 19.11 1.11 7.10
C LYS A 270 19.79 0.98 8.46
N THR A 271 20.83 0.13 8.53
CA THR A 271 21.53 -0.17 9.79
C THR A 271 22.55 0.88 10.24
N LYS A 272 22.88 1.87 9.39
CA LYS A 272 23.90 2.91 9.67
C LYS A 272 23.32 4.25 10.15
N GLN A 273 22.00 4.38 10.22
CA GLN A 273 21.30 5.57 10.70
C GLN A 273 20.93 5.43 12.18
#